data_AF-A0A914CH86-F1
#
_entry.id   AF-A0A914CH86-F1
#
_cell.length_a   1.000
_cell.length_b   1.000
_cell.length_c   1.000
_cell.angle_alpha   90.00
_cell.angle_beta   90.00
_cell.angle_gamma   90.00
#
_symmetry.space_group_name_H-M   'P 1'
#
loop_
_entity.id
_entity.type
_entity.pdbx_description
1 polymer ?
#
loop_
_entity_poly.entity_id
_entity_poly.type
_entity_poly.pdbx_seq_one_letter_code
_entity_poly.pdbx_strand_id
1 'polypeptide(L)'
;MVGSDNTPPGLNPKKAAYMASDLEKNAKYWGLPIKMPEEFFKLMSSNANLKAQRFLVALEHENPDYLRPAARELWYRMWSRDEPIHEIQNIKEVCDKLKIPNSDKLISEINSPKVKDLLKKNTEEALAYEAFGAPWIVLKREGEEDACFFGGDRFPILCNELGIEFQGPLKSKI
;
A
#
# COMPACT_ATOMS: atom_id res chain seq x y z
N MET A 1 1.54 -10.40 10.04
CA MET A 1 0.97 -10.78 8.73
C MET A 1 0.62 -12.25 8.83
N VAL A 2 -0.62 -12.66 8.55
CA VAL A 2 -0.95 -14.10 8.58
C VAL A 2 -0.07 -14.79 7.53
N GLY A 3 0.68 -15.82 7.93
CA GLY A 3 1.55 -16.60 7.04
C GLY A 3 3.04 -16.27 7.10
N SER A 4 3.48 -15.18 7.76
CA SER A 4 4.90 -14.81 7.83
C SER A 4 5.53 -14.89 9.23
N ASP A 5 4.75 -15.28 10.24
CA ASP A 5 5.11 -15.31 11.67
C ASP A 5 5.70 -14.01 12.25
N ASN A 6 5.58 -12.89 11.52
CA ASN A 6 6.15 -11.60 11.92
C ASN A 6 5.20 -10.83 12.85
N THR A 7 5.80 -10.19 13.84
CA THR A 7 5.11 -9.36 14.83
C THR A 7 5.17 -7.89 14.43
N PRO A 8 4.03 -7.15 14.41
CA PRO A 8 4.03 -5.74 14.05
C PRO A 8 5.01 -4.91 14.91
N PRO A 9 5.86 -4.06 14.32
CA PRO A 9 6.88 -3.32 15.06
C PRO A 9 6.28 -2.38 16.11
N GLY A 10 5.07 -1.86 15.86
CA GLY A 10 4.35 -0.97 16.78
C GLY A 10 3.93 -1.62 18.10
N LEU A 11 3.97 -2.95 18.24
CA LEU A 11 3.72 -3.62 19.53
C LEU A 11 4.87 -3.40 20.53
N ASN A 12 6.05 -3.01 20.07
CA ASN A 12 7.15 -2.58 20.93
C ASN A 12 7.10 -1.05 21.13
N PRO A 13 6.95 -0.53 22.36
CA PRO A 13 6.79 0.91 22.60
C PRO A 13 7.95 1.77 22.07
N LYS A 14 9.20 1.28 22.16
CA LYS A 14 10.37 2.02 21.65
C LYS A 14 10.36 2.11 20.12
N LYS A 15 10.00 1.01 19.45
CA LYS A 15 9.85 0.99 17.99
C LYS A 15 8.67 1.86 17.55
N ALA A 16 7.55 1.85 18.27
CA ALA A 16 6.39 2.71 17.97
C ALA A 16 6.75 4.21 18.06
N ALA A 17 7.43 4.63 19.14
CA ALA A 17 7.90 6.01 19.28
C ALA A 17 8.88 6.41 18.18
N TYR A 18 9.80 5.51 17.81
CA TYR A 18 10.70 5.72 16.68
C TYR A 18 9.93 5.90 15.37
N MET A 19 8.98 5.02 15.06
CA MET A 19 8.18 5.07 13.83
C MET A 19 7.42 6.38 13.69
N ALA A 20 6.85 6.91 14.77
CA ALA A 20 6.17 8.21 14.74
C ALA A 20 7.13 9.34 14.34
N SER A 21 8.31 9.40 14.96
CA SER A 21 9.35 10.38 14.61
C SER A 21 9.91 10.17 13.20
N ASP A 22 10.08 8.92 12.78
CA ASP A 22 10.62 8.56 11.48
C ASP A 22 9.66 8.89 10.34
N LEU A 23 8.35 8.74 10.57
CA LEU A 23 7.32 9.14 9.62
C LEU A 23 7.40 10.64 9.29
N GLU A 24 7.59 11.50 10.31
CA GLU A 24 7.76 12.94 10.09
C GLU A 24 9.03 13.29 9.33
N LYS A 25 10.14 12.59 9.61
CA LYS A 25 11.41 12.77 8.89
C LYS A 25 11.26 12.37 7.43
N ASN A 26 10.62 11.23 7.17
CA ASN A 26 10.35 10.75 5.82
C ASN A 26 9.39 11.68 5.08
N ALA A 27 8.32 12.17 5.71
CA ALA A 27 7.41 13.13 5.11
C ALA A 27 8.15 14.39 4.63
N LYS A 28 9.06 14.93 5.46
CA LYS A 28 9.91 16.07 5.10
C LYS A 28 10.90 15.73 3.99
N TYR A 29 11.59 14.61 4.09
CA TYR A 29 12.59 14.19 3.10
C TYR A 29 11.97 13.98 1.72
N TRP A 30 10.83 13.29 1.64
CA TRP A 30 10.14 12.97 0.39
C TRP A 30 9.19 14.08 -0.10
N GLY A 31 9.01 15.16 0.67
CA GLY A 31 8.07 16.23 0.33
C GLY A 31 6.60 15.77 0.30
N LEU A 32 6.24 14.75 1.08
CA LEU A 32 4.91 14.14 1.09
C LEU A 32 4.08 14.68 2.27
N PRO A 33 2.78 14.99 2.08
CA PRO A 33 1.90 15.45 3.15
C PRO A 33 1.41 14.26 4.01
N ILE A 34 2.33 13.53 4.61
CA ILE A 34 2.03 12.34 5.43
C ILE A 34 2.03 12.71 6.92
N LYS A 35 0.98 12.30 7.63
CA LYS A 35 0.76 12.43 9.07
C LYS A 35 0.26 11.09 9.63
N MET A 36 0.67 10.76 10.84
CA MET A 36 0.12 9.60 11.55
C MET A 36 -1.38 9.82 11.85
N PRO A 37 -2.27 8.87 11.50
CA PRO A 37 -3.68 8.91 11.88
C PRO A 37 -3.85 8.93 13.40
N GLU A 38 -4.86 9.63 13.92
CA GLU A 38 -5.12 9.67 15.37
C GLU A 38 -5.47 8.29 15.92
N GLU A 39 -6.27 7.53 15.16
CA GLU A 39 -6.69 6.17 15.51
C GLU A 39 -5.83 5.08 14.85
N PHE A 40 -4.53 5.33 14.64
CA PHE A 40 -3.62 4.43 13.93
C PHE A 40 -3.70 2.96 14.37
N PHE A 41 -3.74 2.68 15.68
CA PHE A 41 -3.80 1.29 16.17
C PHE A 41 -5.11 0.57 15.83
N LYS A 42 -6.23 1.29 15.70
CA LYS A 42 -7.50 0.70 15.23
C LYS A 42 -7.41 0.37 13.74
N LEU A 43 -6.77 1.24 12.96
CA LEU A 43 -6.51 1.04 11.53
C LEU A 43 -5.51 -0.09 11.26
N MET A 44 -4.64 -0.41 12.22
CA MET A 44 -3.72 -1.54 12.15
C MET A 44 -4.36 -2.89 12.47
N SER A 45 -5.64 -2.93 12.88
CA SER A 45 -6.37 -4.18 13.04
C SER A 45 -6.56 -4.89 11.68
N SER A 46 -6.52 -6.22 11.70
CA SER A 46 -6.42 -7.09 10.52
C SER A 46 -7.51 -6.90 9.45
N ASN A 47 -8.60 -6.20 9.77
CA ASN A 47 -9.75 -6.04 8.88
C ASN A 47 -9.99 -4.60 8.42
N ALA A 48 -9.29 -3.60 8.99
CA ALA A 48 -9.60 -2.20 8.73
C ALA A 48 -9.35 -1.78 7.27
N ASN A 49 -8.44 -2.43 6.55
CA ASN A 49 -8.16 -2.11 5.15
C ASN A 49 -8.69 -3.15 4.14
N LEU A 50 -9.36 -4.22 4.60
CA LEU A 50 -9.70 -5.37 3.76
C LEU A 50 -10.64 -5.01 2.60
N LYS A 51 -11.66 -4.16 2.86
CA LYS A 51 -12.58 -3.70 1.80
C LYS A 51 -11.84 -2.86 0.75
N ALA A 52 -10.94 -1.97 1.19
CA ALA A 52 -10.15 -1.13 0.31
C ALA A 52 -9.17 -1.96 -0.55
N GLN A 53 -8.50 -2.96 0.02
CA GLN A 53 -7.62 -3.87 -0.73
C GLN A 53 -8.40 -4.69 -1.77
N ARG A 54 -9.56 -5.23 -1.41
CA ARG A 54 -10.44 -5.95 -2.34
C ARG A 54 -10.94 -5.05 -3.48
N PHE A 55 -11.28 -3.79 -3.17
CA PHE A 55 -11.64 -2.82 -4.18
C PHE A 55 -10.50 -2.56 -5.17
N LEU A 56 -9.26 -2.40 -4.69
CA LEU A 56 -8.09 -2.22 -5.57
C LEU A 56 -7.86 -3.44 -6.47
N VAL A 57 -8.04 -4.66 -5.95
CA VAL A 57 -7.97 -5.89 -6.76
C VAL A 57 -9.07 -5.92 -7.84
N ALA A 58 -10.32 -5.61 -7.48
CA ALA A 58 -11.40 -5.54 -8.48
C ALA A 58 -11.12 -4.48 -9.56
N LEU A 59 -10.59 -3.33 -9.13
CA LEU A 59 -10.26 -2.20 -10.00
C LEU A 59 -9.11 -2.53 -10.97
N GLU A 60 -8.08 -3.24 -10.52
CA GLU A 60 -6.97 -3.69 -11.36
C GLU A 60 -7.45 -4.54 -12.54
N HIS A 61 -8.44 -5.41 -12.32
CA HIS A 61 -8.96 -6.30 -13.35
C HIS A 61 -9.89 -5.63 -14.37
N GLU A 62 -10.71 -4.66 -13.93
CA GLU A 62 -11.74 -4.07 -14.79
C GLU A 62 -11.31 -2.70 -15.35
N ASN A 63 -10.61 -1.89 -14.55
CA ASN A 63 -10.22 -0.51 -14.87
C ASN A 63 -8.75 -0.22 -14.43
N PRO A 64 -7.73 -0.94 -14.97
CA PRO A 64 -6.34 -0.89 -14.48
C PRO A 64 -5.71 0.51 -14.45
N ASP A 65 -6.10 1.40 -15.38
CA ASP A 65 -5.60 2.78 -15.42
C ASP A 65 -5.92 3.58 -14.16
N TYR A 66 -6.99 3.20 -13.44
CA TYR A 66 -7.43 3.85 -12.21
C TYR A 66 -6.78 3.26 -10.95
N LEU A 67 -6.07 2.14 -11.05
CA LEU A 67 -5.45 1.48 -9.89
C LEU A 67 -4.52 2.42 -9.13
N ARG A 68 -3.56 3.04 -9.83
CA ARG A 68 -2.57 3.95 -9.21
C ARG A 68 -3.23 5.20 -8.61
N PRO A 69 -4.10 5.93 -9.32
CA PRO A 69 -4.85 7.05 -8.73
C PRO A 69 -5.69 6.65 -7.50
N ALA A 70 -6.41 5.53 -7.56
CA ALA A 70 -7.27 5.06 -6.46
C ALA A 70 -6.47 4.64 -5.23
N ALA A 71 -5.39 3.89 -5.40
CA ALA A 71 -4.50 3.49 -4.32
C ALA A 71 -3.88 4.73 -3.64
N ARG A 72 -3.45 5.72 -4.43
CA ARG A 72 -2.93 7.00 -3.92
C ARG A 72 -3.99 7.79 -3.16
N GLU A 73 -5.20 7.87 -3.69
CA GLU A 73 -6.29 8.59 -3.02
C GLU A 73 -6.64 7.95 -1.68
N LEU A 74 -6.79 6.62 -1.62
CA LEU A 74 -7.00 5.89 -0.37
C LEU A 74 -5.85 6.12 0.62
N TRP A 75 -4.61 6.14 0.13
CA TRP A 75 -3.44 6.46 0.96
C TRP A 75 -3.54 7.88 1.54
N TYR A 76 -3.87 8.89 0.72
CA TYR A 76 -3.99 10.28 1.21
C TYR A 76 -5.18 10.47 2.15
N ARG A 77 -6.31 9.79 1.93
CA ARG A 77 -7.43 9.82 2.88
C ARG A 77 -6.94 9.46 4.27
N MET A 78 -6.30 8.30 4.40
CA MET A 78 -5.83 7.80 5.69
C MET A 78 -4.63 8.59 6.23
N TRP A 79 -3.56 8.69 5.45
CA TRP A 79 -2.25 9.18 5.91
C TRP A 79 -2.05 10.68 5.77
N SER A 80 -3.04 11.44 5.29
CA SER A 80 -2.91 12.90 5.15
C SER A 80 -4.08 13.64 5.77
N ARG A 81 -5.30 13.17 5.51
CA ARG A 81 -6.54 13.81 5.97
C ARG A 81 -7.19 13.16 7.17
N ASP A 82 -6.61 12.06 7.67
CA ASP A 82 -7.17 11.26 8.78
C ASP A 82 -8.62 10.82 8.52
N GLU A 83 -8.92 10.53 7.24
CA GLU A 83 -10.23 10.08 6.77
C GLU A 83 -10.28 8.54 6.70
N PRO A 84 -11.41 7.93 7.07
CA PRO A 84 -11.56 6.48 7.02
C PRO A 84 -11.55 5.94 5.59
N ILE A 85 -11.11 4.68 5.47
CA ILE A 85 -11.07 3.88 4.23
C ILE A 85 -11.77 2.52 4.36
N HIS A 86 -12.35 2.23 5.53
CA HIS A 86 -12.80 0.88 5.91
C HIS A 86 -14.28 0.62 5.57
N GLU A 87 -15.04 1.65 5.19
CA GLU A 87 -16.44 1.54 4.80
C GLU A 87 -16.68 1.68 3.30
N ILE A 88 -17.78 1.09 2.83
CA ILE A 88 -18.22 1.18 1.43
C ILE A 88 -18.37 2.63 0.98
N GLN A 89 -18.91 3.48 1.85
CA GLN A 89 -19.10 4.89 1.55
C GLN A 89 -17.76 5.60 1.28
N ASN A 90 -16.69 5.21 1.96
CA ASN A 90 -15.36 5.78 1.71
C ASN A 90 -14.84 5.39 0.31
N ILE A 91 -15.11 4.16 -0.13
CA ILE A 91 -14.75 3.68 -1.46
C ILE A 91 -15.58 4.41 -2.54
N LYS A 92 -16.87 4.67 -2.28
CA LYS A 92 -17.73 5.46 -3.18
C LYS A 92 -17.19 6.87 -3.39
N GLU A 93 -16.80 7.55 -2.31
CA GLU A 93 -16.20 8.89 -2.39
C GLU A 93 -14.93 8.91 -3.26
N VAL A 94 -14.09 7.87 -3.17
CA VAL A 94 -12.91 7.73 -4.04
C VAL A 94 -13.32 7.53 -5.50
N CYS A 95 -14.31 6.68 -5.76
CA CYS A 95 -14.84 6.45 -7.11
C CYS A 95 -15.40 7.74 -7.71
N ASP A 96 -16.19 8.49 -6.96
CA ASP A 96 -16.82 9.73 -7.40
C ASP A 96 -15.77 10.80 -7.71
N LYS A 97 -14.79 10.97 -6.80
CA LYS A 97 -13.70 11.94 -6.97
C LYS A 97 -12.86 11.66 -8.22
N LEU A 98 -12.56 10.39 -8.48
CA LEU A 98 -11.74 9.97 -9.61
C LEU A 98 -12.56 9.70 -10.88
N LYS A 99 -13.90 9.77 -10.80
CA LYS A 99 -14.83 9.44 -11.89
C LYS A 99 -14.58 8.03 -12.45
N ILE A 100 -14.45 7.05 -11.56
CA ILE A 100 -14.22 5.65 -11.92
C ILE A 100 -15.50 5.09 -12.57
N PRO A 101 -15.43 4.57 -13.81
CA PRO A 101 -16.60 4.00 -14.49
C PRO A 101 -17.02 2.69 -13.83
N ASN A 102 -18.33 2.39 -13.86
CA ASN A 102 -18.91 1.16 -13.32
C ASN A 102 -18.57 0.92 -11.83
N SER A 103 -18.42 1.99 -11.04
CA SER A 103 -18.05 1.92 -9.62
C SER A 103 -18.99 1.05 -8.78
N ASP A 104 -20.30 1.09 -9.05
CA ASP A 104 -21.28 0.25 -8.35
C ASP A 104 -21.04 -1.26 -8.57
N LYS A 105 -20.67 -1.65 -9.80
CA LYS A 105 -20.29 -3.04 -10.12
C LYS A 105 -19.06 -3.43 -9.31
N LEU A 106 -17.99 -2.62 -9.36
CA LEU A 106 -16.74 -2.87 -8.63
C LEU A 106 -16.97 -3.02 -7.12
N ILE A 107 -17.79 -2.13 -6.55
CA ILE A 107 -18.12 -2.14 -5.12
C ILE A 107 -18.93 -3.40 -4.75
N SER A 108 -19.83 -3.86 -5.62
CA SER A 108 -20.57 -5.10 -5.39
C SER A 108 -19.66 -6.34 -5.41
N GLU A 109 -18.58 -6.30 -6.20
CA GLU A 109 -17.67 -7.43 -6.38
C GLU A 109 -16.67 -7.61 -5.24
N ILE A 110 -16.46 -6.62 -4.36
CA ILE A 110 -15.41 -6.70 -3.32
C ILE A 110 -15.57 -7.92 -2.41
N ASN A 111 -16.80 -8.42 -2.22
CA ASN A 111 -17.08 -9.59 -1.39
C ASN A 111 -17.29 -10.88 -2.20
N SER A 112 -17.17 -10.82 -3.52
CA SER A 112 -17.25 -11.98 -4.41
C SER A 112 -16.14 -12.99 -4.10
N PRO A 113 -16.38 -14.30 -4.32
CA PRO A 113 -15.33 -15.31 -4.21
C PRO A 113 -14.11 -14.97 -5.08
N LYS A 114 -14.35 -14.56 -6.33
CA LYS A 114 -13.30 -14.15 -7.29
C LYS A 114 -12.32 -13.13 -6.70
N VAL A 115 -12.82 -12.00 -6.19
CA VAL A 115 -11.95 -10.92 -5.66
C VAL A 115 -11.24 -11.36 -4.38
N LYS A 116 -11.90 -12.15 -3.53
CA LYS A 116 -11.27 -12.70 -2.31
C LYS A 116 -10.11 -13.64 -2.65
N ASP A 117 -10.31 -14.52 -3.62
CA ASP A 117 -9.31 -15.49 -4.05
C ASP A 117 -8.14 -14.80 -4.74
N LEU A 118 -8.39 -13.76 -5.53
CA LEU A 118 -7.34 -12.94 -6.14
C LEU A 118 -6.49 -12.21 -5.09
N LEU A 119 -7.11 -11.53 -4.12
CA LEU A 119 -6.36 -10.87 -3.05
C LEU A 119 -5.51 -11.88 -2.24
N LYS A 120 -6.09 -13.05 -1.96
CA LYS A 120 -5.38 -14.15 -1.29
C LYS A 120 -4.18 -14.60 -2.12
N LYS A 121 -4.38 -14.89 -3.41
CA LYS A 121 -3.31 -15.31 -4.33
C LYS A 121 -2.18 -14.29 -4.40
N ASN A 122 -2.48 -13.01 -4.54
CA ASN A 122 -1.46 -11.95 -4.56
C ASN A 122 -0.65 -11.91 -3.26
N THR A 123 -1.29 -12.17 -2.12
CA THR A 123 -0.62 -12.25 -0.82
C THR A 123 0.23 -13.53 -0.70
N GLU A 124 -0.27 -14.67 -1.19
CA GLU A 124 0.48 -15.93 -1.24
C GLU A 124 1.72 -15.85 -2.14
N GLU A 125 1.63 -15.12 -3.27
CA GLU A 125 2.79 -14.85 -4.13
C GLU A 125 3.87 -14.07 -3.37
N ALA A 126 3.49 -13.02 -2.62
CA ALA A 126 4.45 -12.30 -1.78
C ALA A 126 5.10 -13.21 -0.72
N LEU A 127 4.32 -14.08 -0.09
CA LEU A 127 4.85 -15.06 0.88
C LEU A 127 5.77 -16.09 0.23
N ALA A 128 5.53 -16.48 -1.02
CA ALA A 128 6.43 -17.36 -1.78
C ALA A 128 7.79 -16.70 -2.06
N TYR A 129 7.85 -15.36 -2.07
CA TYR A 129 9.08 -14.57 -2.07
C TYR A 129 9.60 -14.27 -0.65
N GLU A 130 9.17 -15.02 0.37
CA GLU A 130 9.57 -14.88 1.77
C GLU A 130 9.24 -13.50 2.40
N ALA A 131 8.25 -12.78 1.84
CA ALA A 131 7.87 -11.47 2.36
C ALA A 131 7.39 -11.57 3.82
N PHE A 132 8.08 -10.87 4.71
CA PHE A 132 7.72 -10.78 6.13
C PHE A 132 7.01 -9.46 6.50
N GLY A 133 6.86 -8.55 5.54
CA GLY A 133 6.39 -7.19 5.75
C GLY A 133 6.07 -6.48 4.45
N ALA A 134 5.59 -5.23 4.54
CA ALA A 134 5.35 -4.38 3.39
C ALA A 134 6.01 -3.00 3.58
N PRO A 135 6.44 -2.33 2.49
CA PRO A 135 6.43 -2.85 1.10
C PRO A 135 7.50 -3.93 0.88
N TRP A 136 7.19 -4.88 0.00
CA TRP A 136 8.09 -5.89 -0.53
C TRP A 136 8.17 -5.71 -2.05
N ILE A 137 9.37 -5.52 -2.58
CA ILE A 137 9.61 -5.24 -4.00
C ILE A 137 10.43 -6.38 -4.57
N VAL A 138 9.93 -7.02 -5.63
CA VAL A 138 10.63 -8.06 -6.38
C VAL A 138 11.10 -7.46 -7.70
N LEU A 139 12.40 -7.44 -7.93
CA LEU A 139 13.02 -7.06 -9.19
C LEU A 139 13.29 -8.32 -10.02
N LYS A 140 12.54 -8.47 -11.11
CA LYS A 140 12.71 -9.56 -12.08
C LYS A 140 13.56 -9.10 -13.24
N ARG A 141 14.59 -9.87 -13.61
CA ARG A 141 15.49 -9.59 -14.73
C ARG A 141 15.66 -10.85 -15.58
N GLU A 142 15.63 -10.68 -16.90
CA GLU A 142 15.74 -11.81 -17.82
C GLU A 142 17.11 -12.47 -17.71
N GLY A 143 17.14 -13.77 -17.43
CA GLY A 143 18.38 -14.54 -17.29
C GLY A 143 19.09 -14.41 -15.94
N GLU A 144 18.48 -13.74 -14.97
CA GLU A 144 19.01 -13.60 -13.60
C GLU A 144 18.01 -14.10 -12.55
N GLU A 145 18.49 -14.34 -11.33
CA GLU A 145 17.62 -14.63 -10.20
C GLU A 145 16.85 -13.38 -9.75
N ASP A 146 15.60 -13.58 -9.33
CA ASP A 146 14.76 -12.51 -8.79
C ASP A 146 15.38 -11.92 -7.50
N ALA A 147 15.55 -10.60 -7.46
CA ALA A 147 16.08 -9.90 -6.29
C ALA A 147 14.95 -9.25 -5.45
N CYS A 148 14.97 -9.44 -4.13
CA CYS A 148 13.92 -8.95 -3.23
C CYS A 148 14.41 -7.80 -2.33
N PHE A 149 13.56 -6.79 -2.13
CA PHE A 149 13.85 -5.61 -1.31
C PHE A 149 12.70 -5.27 -0.37
N PHE A 150 12.98 -5.19 0.93
CA PHE A 150 12.02 -4.78 1.96
C PHE A 150 12.25 -3.33 2.40
N GLY A 151 11.17 -2.54 2.38
CA GLY A 151 11.14 -1.17 2.90
C GLY A 151 11.14 -0.08 1.82
N GLY A 152 10.61 1.11 2.17
CA GLY A 152 10.58 2.28 1.29
C GLY A 152 11.94 3.01 1.16
N ASP A 153 12.96 2.51 1.84
CA ASP A 153 14.32 3.04 1.93
C ASP A 153 15.31 2.27 1.04
N ARG A 154 14.83 1.37 0.17
CA ARG A 154 15.65 0.54 -0.73
C ARG A 154 15.79 1.07 -2.15
N PHE A 155 15.10 2.16 -2.50
CA PHE A 155 15.19 2.75 -3.85
C PHE A 155 16.62 3.09 -4.32
N PRO A 156 17.55 3.60 -3.48
CA PRO A 156 18.93 3.82 -3.93
C PRO A 156 19.62 2.54 -4.40
N ILE A 157 19.39 1.42 -3.70
CA ILE A 157 19.96 0.10 -4.05
C ILE A 157 19.26 -0.43 -5.30
N LEU A 158 17.93 -0.33 -5.37
CA LEU A 158 17.15 -0.75 -6.53
C LEU A 158 17.58 0.00 -7.80
N CYS A 159 17.83 1.31 -7.71
CA CYS A 159 18.35 2.11 -8.81
C CYS A 159 19.74 1.65 -9.25
N ASN A 160 20.64 1.36 -8.30
CA ASN A 160 21.96 0.80 -8.61
C ASN A 160 21.88 -0.54 -9.36
N GLU A 161 21.01 -1.44 -8.91
CA GLU A 161 20.73 -2.74 -9.53
C GLU A 161 20.14 -2.63 -10.95
N LEU A 162 19.54 -1.49 -11.28
CA LEU A 162 19.01 -1.18 -12.61
C LEU A 162 20.00 -0.38 -13.48
N GLY A 163 21.17 -0.01 -12.94
CA GLY A 163 22.11 0.90 -13.61
C GLY A 163 21.57 2.32 -13.80
N ILE A 164 20.62 2.73 -12.95
CA ILE A 164 19.97 4.05 -13.01
C ILE A 164 20.47 4.89 -11.83
N GLU A 165 20.72 6.19 -12.07
CA GLU A 165 21.07 7.11 -11.00
C GLU A 165 19.86 7.42 -10.10
N PHE A 166 20.01 7.22 -8.79
CA PHE A 166 19.00 7.65 -7.82
C PHE A 166 19.05 9.18 -7.63
N GLN A 167 18.04 9.88 -8.14
CA GLN A 167 17.97 11.35 -8.15
C GLN A 167 17.66 12.00 -6.79
N GLY A 168 17.52 11.19 -5.73
CA GLY A 168 17.05 11.63 -4.42
C GLY A 168 15.52 11.64 -4.31
N PRO A 169 14.97 12.31 -3.28
CA PRO A 169 13.52 12.37 -3.07
C PRO A 169 12.81 13.16 -4.17
N LEU A 170 11.47 13.04 -4.23
CA LEU A 170 10.63 13.76 -5.20
C LEU A 170 10.87 15.28 -5.11
N LYS A 171 11.57 15.86 -6.11
CA LYS A 171 11.87 17.30 -6.19
C LYS A 171 10.72 18.13 -6.76
N SER A 172 9.67 17.49 -7.27
CA SER A 172 8.47 18.14 -7.82
C SER A 172 7.22 17.66 -7.08
N LYS A 173 6.32 18.59 -6.75
CA LYS A 173 4.99 18.25 -6.20
C LYS A 173 4.17 17.52 -7.26
N ILE A 174 3.59 16.38 -6.90
CA ILE A 174 2.60 15.62 -7.69
C ILE A 174 1.23 16.28 -7.53
#